data_AF-A0A952D699-F1
#
_entry.id   AF-A0A952D699-F1
#
_cell.length_a   1.000
_cell.length_b   1.000
_cell.length_c   1.000
_cell.angle_alpha   90.00
_cell.angle_beta   90.00
_cell.angle_gamma   90.00
#
_symmetry.space_group_name_H-M   'P 1'
#
loop_
_entity.id
_entity.type
_entity.pdbx_description
1 polymer ?
#
loop_
_entity_poly.entity_id
_entity_poly.type
_entity_poly.pdbx_seq_one_letter_code
_entity_poly.pdbx_strand_id
1 'polypeptide(L)'
;MLSSALLLGCGGSSAEPTGGGTPGGPMTAAQALALLNEGNARFVARAVSSPHPTRHERAETTNHQAPFALIVGCADSRTGPEIVFDQSIGDLFPVRVAGNLVDDYGLGSIEYAVEHLGTRLIVVMGHERCGAVTAAMDADDADGYVGSLVRAIRPAVLATEGMEGDPLENAVVEN
;
A
#
# COMPACT_ATOMS: atom_id res chain seq x y z
N MET A 1 4.21 -0.21 13.88
CA MET A 1 2.77 -0.36 13.61
C MET A 1 2.41 0.66 12.53
N LEU A 2 1.30 0.52 11.79
CA LEU A 2 1.03 1.39 10.62
C LEU A 2 0.76 2.83 11.09
N SER A 3 1.47 3.82 10.54
CA SER A 3 1.41 5.21 11.06
C SER A 3 0.42 6.12 10.35
N SER A 4 -0.05 5.82 9.13
CA SER A 4 -1.16 6.55 8.49
C SER A 4 -1.64 5.85 7.21
N ALA A 5 -2.94 5.95 6.93
CA ALA A 5 -3.56 5.54 5.67
C ALA A 5 -4.36 6.72 5.12
N LEU A 6 -3.85 7.37 4.07
CA LEU A 6 -4.54 8.45 3.37
C LEU A 6 -5.46 7.87 2.28
N LEU A 7 -6.75 8.24 2.33
CA LEU A 7 -7.79 7.79 1.39
C LEU A 7 -7.96 8.81 0.26
N LEU A 8 -7.63 8.45 -0.98
CA LEU A 8 -8.08 9.17 -2.17
C LEU A 8 -9.21 8.40 -2.86
N GLY A 9 -10.42 8.98 -2.85
CA GLY A 9 -11.58 8.45 -3.58
C GLY A 9 -11.72 9.12 -4.94
N CYS A 10 -11.53 8.38 -6.03
CA CYS A 10 -11.77 8.88 -7.39
C CYS A 10 -13.27 8.79 -7.73
N GLY A 11 -13.93 9.94 -7.86
CA GLY A 11 -15.27 10.05 -8.42
C GLY A 11 -15.21 10.14 -9.94
N GLY A 12 -15.61 9.08 -10.65
CA GLY A 12 -15.63 9.03 -12.11
C GLY A 12 -16.77 8.16 -12.65
N SER A 13 -17.47 8.69 -13.66
CA SER A 13 -18.72 8.22 -14.26
C SER A 13 -18.63 6.84 -14.93
N SER A 14 -19.74 6.10 -14.86
CA SER A 14 -19.94 4.70 -15.25
C SER A 14 -19.84 4.42 -16.76
N ALA A 15 -18.95 3.48 -17.12
CA ALA A 15 -19.13 2.58 -18.26
C ALA A 15 -19.23 1.15 -17.71
N GLU A 16 -20.30 0.42 -18.06
CA GLU A 16 -20.60 -0.92 -17.52
C GLU A 16 -19.74 -2.01 -18.18
N PRO A 17 -19.11 -2.92 -17.41
CA PRO A 17 -18.54 -4.13 -17.97
C PRO A 17 -19.62 -5.22 -18.06
N THR A 18 -19.73 -5.83 -19.24
CA THR A 18 -20.57 -7.01 -19.48
C THR A 18 -19.78 -8.28 -19.14
N GLY A 19 -20.04 -8.85 -17.97
CA GLY A 19 -19.46 -10.13 -17.56
C GLY A 19 -20.04 -10.61 -16.24
N GLY A 20 -20.56 -11.84 -16.21
CA GLY A 20 -21.41 -12.40 -15.15
C GLY A 20 -20.95 -12.14 -13.71
N GLY A 21 -21.73 -11.33 -12.98
CA GLY A 21 -21.54 -11.04 -11.56
C GLY A 21 -22.54 -11.79 -10.69
N THR A 22 -22.04 -12.43 -9.64
CA THR A 22 -22.77 -12.88 -8.45
C THR A 22 -23.61 -11.76 -7.83
N PRO A 23 -24.69 -12.07 -7.08
CA PRO A 23 -25.62 -11.06 -6.57
C PRO A 23 -24.97 -10.19 -5.49
N GLY A 24 -24.61 -8.97 -5.88
CA GLY A 24 -23.93 -7.95 -5.08
C GLY A 24 -22.93 -7.25 -5.98
N GLY A 25 -23.15 -5.97 -6.30
CA GLY A 25 -22.33 -5.21 -7.26
C GLY A 25 -20.83 -5.16 -6.91
N PRO A 26 -20.02 -4.45 -7.73
CA PRO A 26 -18.57 -4.38 -7.51
C PRO A 26 -18.25 -3.88 -6.10
N MET A 27 -17.24 -4.50 -5.46
CA MET A 27 -16.83 -4.16 -4.09
C MET A 27 -16.53 -2.68 -3.96
N THR A 28 -17.11 -2.03 -2.94
CA THR A 28 -16.87 -0.62 -2.64
C THR A 28 -15.55 -0.42 -1.91
N ALA A 29 -14.97 0.78 -1.98
CA ALA A 29 -13.76 1.12 -1.23
C ALA A 29 -13.92 0.92 0.30
N ALA A 30 -15.12 1.18 0.84
CA ALA A 30 -15.41 0.97 2.25
C ALA A 30 -15.42 -0.52 2.64
N GLN A 31 -15.96 -1.39 1.77
CA GLN A 31 -15.91 -2.84 1.97
C GLN A 31 -14.48 -3.38 1.87
N ALA A 32 -13.72 -2.91 0.88
CA ALA A 32 -12.30 -3.24 0.73
C ALA A 32 -11.50 -2.84 1.99
N LEU A 33 -11.73 -1.64 2.52
CA LEU A 33 -11.05 -1.16 3.73
C LEU A 33 -11.45 -1.99 4.96
N ALA A 34 -12.71 -2.38 5.07
CA ALA A 34 -13.17 -3.26 6.15
C ALA A 34 -12.43 -4.61 6.11
N LEU A 35 -12.29 -5.22 4.93
CA LEU A 35 -11.55 -6.48 4.76
C LEU A 35 -10.07 -6.36 5.16
N LEU A 36 -9.41 -5.26 4.76
CA LEU A 36 -8.03 -4.99 5.18
C LEU A 36 -7.94 -4.87 6.71
N ASN A 37 -8.84 -4.12 7.34
CA ASN A 37 -8.83 -3.94 8.80
C ASN A 37 -9.09 -5.25 9.56
N GLU A 38 -10.02 -6.07 9.07
CA GLU A 38 -10.30 -7.40 9.64
C GLU A 38 -9.09 -8.32 9.55
N GLY A 39 -8.41 -8.33 8.40
CA GLY A 39 -7.22 -9.13 8.21
C GLY A 39 -6.03 -8.63 9.03
N ASN A 40 -5.85 -7.31 9.15
CA ASN A 40 -4.86 -6.75 10.06
C ASN A 40 -5.15 -7.10 11.53
N ALA A 41 -6.42 -7.10 11.95
CA ALA A 41 -6.79 -7.52 13.29
C ALA A 41 -6.39 -8.98 13.56
N ARG A 42 -6.54 -9.89 12.57
CA ARG A 42 -6.06 -11.29 12.69
C ARG A 42 -4.53 -11.36 12.75
N PHE A 43 -3.83 -10.55 11.96
CA PHE A 43 -2.37 -10.44 12.02
C PHE A 43 -1.88 -10.01 13.40
N VAL A 44 -2.44 -8.93 13.95
CA VAL A 44 -2.11 -8.42 15.28
C VAL A 44 -2.41 -9.45 16.38
N ALA A 45 -3.54 -10.17 16.26
CA ALA A 45 -3.92 -11.23 17.18
C ALA A 45 -3.07 -12.52 17.05
N ARG A 46 -2.14 -12.59 16.09
CA ARG A 46 -1.37 -13.80 15.74
C ARG A 46 -2.26 -14.99 15.36
N ALA A 47 -3.42 -14.69 14.78
CA ALA A 47 -4.40 -15.66 14.30
C ALA A 47 -4.43 -15.70 12.76
N VAL A 48 -3.28 -15.44 12.12
CA VAL A 48 -3.13 -15.40 10.66
C VAL A 48 -3.51 -16.72 10.02
N SER A 49 -4.03 -16.62 8.79
CA SER A 49 -4.26 -17.75 7.91
C SER A 49 -2.94 -18.37 7.43
N SER A 50 -3.03 -19.48 6.69
CA SER A 50 -1.84 -20.20 6.19
C SER A 50 -0.92 -19.25 5.41
N PRO A 51 0.39 -19.18 5.72
CA PRO A 51 1.33 -18.28 5.06
C PRO A 51 1.60 -18.65 3.59
N HIS A 52 1.07 -19.79 3.14
CA HIS A 52 1.20 -20.26 1.76
C HIS A 52 -0.18 -20.37 1.12
N PRO A 53 -0.36 -19.79 -0.08
CA PRO A 53 -1.56 -20.04 -0.87
C PRO A 53 -1.73 -21.55 -1.09
N THR A 54 -2.97 -22.00 -1.10
CA THR A 54 -3.35 -23.35 -1.50
C THR A 54 -3.10 -23.57 -2.99
N ARG A 55 -3.16 -24.82 -3.45
CA ARG A 55 -3.11 -25.11 -4.90
C ARG A 55 -4.31 -24.50 -5.63
N HIS A 56 -5.46 -24.44 -4.97
CA HIS A 56 -6.67 -23.88 -5.54
C HIS A 56 -6.52 -22.37 -5.77
N GLU A 57 -6.09 -21.60 -4.78
CA GLU A 57 -5.88 -20.14 -4.91
C GLU A 57 -4.85 -19.80 -6.00
N ARG A 58 -3.78 -20.59 -6.13
CA ARG A 58 -2.84 -20.45 -7.24
C ARG A 58 -3.47 -20.74 -8.61
N ALA A 59 -4.36 -21.73 -8.70
CA ALA A 59 -5.01 -22.07 -9.95
C ALA A 59 -5.98 -20.97 -10.40
N GLU A 60 -6.76 -20.41 -9.47
CA GLU A 60 -7.69 -19.31 -9.75
C GLU A 60 -6.98 -18.06 -10.27
N THR A 61 -5.79 -17.76 -9.74
CA THR A 61 -5.01 -16.57 -10.12
C THR A 61 -4.13 -16.76 -11.36
N THR A 62 -4.14 -17.94 -11.99
CA THR A 62 -3.26 -18.24 -13.13
C THR A 62 -3.63 -17.46 -14.40
N ASN A 63 -4.94 -17.26 -14.64
CA ASN A 63 -5.43 -16.65 -15.88
C ASN A 63 -5.94 -15.21 -15.69
N HIS A 64 -6.23 -14.82 -14.45
CA HIS A 64 -6.84 -13.54 -14.13
C HIS A 64 -6.48 -13.12 -12.71
N GLN A 65 -6.41 -11.81 -12.47
CA GLN A 65 -6.28 -11.22 -11.13
C GLN A 65 -7.39 -10.18 -10.95
N ALA A 66 -7.94 -10.08 -9.75
CA ALA A 66 -9.00 -9.13 -9.41
C ALA A 66 -8.73 -8.51 -8.03
N PRO A 67 -7.61 -7.78 -7.86
CA PRO A 67 -7.25 -7.21 -6.58
C PRO A 67 -8.29 -6.19 -6.13
N PHE A 68 -8.79 -6.37 -4.91
CA PHE A 68 -9.82 -5.50 -4.36
C PHE A 68 -9.23 -4.19 -3.80
N ALA A 69 -7.93 -4.17 -3.50
CA ALA A 69 -7.19 -2.99 -3.04
C ALA A 69 -5.78 -2.94 -3.61
N LEU A 70 -5.29 -1.72 -3.86
CA LEU A 70 -3.91 -1.41 -4.20
C LEU A 70 -3.21 -0.86 -2.96
N ILE A 71 -1.99 -1.33 -2.69
CA ILE A 71 -1.19 -0.85 -1.56
C ILE A 71 0.08 -0.18 -2.09
N VAL A 72 0.21 1.13 -1.88
CA VAL A 72 1.48 1.86 -2.01
C VAL A 72 2.21 1.71 -0.68
N GLY A 73 3.33 1.01 -0.66
CA GLY A 73 4.02 0.67 0.58
C GLY A 73 5.53 0.77 0.51
N CYS A 74 6.19 0.70 1.67
CA CYS A 74 7.64 0.65 1.71
C CYS A 74 8.18 -0.70 1.21
N ALA A 75 9.33 -0.69 0.56
CA ALA A 75 10.09 -1.90 0.22
C ALA A 75 10.67 -2.65 1.44
N ASP A 76 10.45 -2.16 2.66
CA ASP A 76 10.88 -2.80 3.91
C ASP A 76 10.43 -4.28 3.99
N SER A 77 11.40 -5.18 4.15
CA SER A 77 11.14 -6.63 4.18
C SER A 77 10.17 -7.09 5.28
N ARG A 78 9.91 -6.26 6.29
CA ARG A 78 9.06 -6.57 7.44
C ARG A 78 7.60 -6.18 7.23
N THR A 79 7.29 -5.44 6.16
CA THR A 79 5.99 -4.81 5.93
C THR A 79 5.27 -5.36 4.70
N GLY A 80 5.38 -6.67 4.45
CA GLY A 80 4.68 -7.32 3.33
C GLY A 80 3.16 -7.16 3.48
N PRO A 81 2.47 -6.46 2.56
CA PRO A 81 1.06 -6.08 2.75
C PRO A 81 0.13 -7.28 2.83
N GLU A 82 0.37 -8.33 2.03
CA GLU A 82 -0.41 -9.57 2.06
C GLU A 82 -0.33 -10.26 3.43
N ILE A 83 0.82 -10.17 4.11
CA ILE A 83 1.02 -10.74 5.44
C ILE A 83 0.37 -9.84 6.51
N VAL A 84 0.64 -8.53 6.46
CA VAL A 84 0.16 -7.56 7.45
C VAL A 84 -1.36 -7.42 7.43
N PHE A 85 -1.98 -7.58 6.27
CA PHE A 85 -3.42 -7.59 6.09
C PHE A 85 -4.02 -9.00 6.01
N ASP A 86 -3.24 -10.08 6.17
CA ASP A 86 -3.72 -11.48 6.10
C ASP A 86 -4.61 -11.75 4.86
N GLN A 87 -4.07 -11.45 3.68
CA GLN A 87 -4.72 -11.62 2.37
C GLN A 87 -3.99 -12.67 1.52
N SER A 88 -4.68 -13.24 0.55
CA SER A 88 -4.16 -14.27 -0.33
C SER A 88 -3.59 -13.71 -1.64
N ILE A 89 -3.08 -14.60 -2.49
CA ILE A 89 -2.61 -14.26 -3.82
C ILE A 89 -3.77 -13.70 -4.66
N GLY A 90 -3.55 -12.57 -5.34
CA GLY A 90 -4.53 -11.93 -6.22
C GLY A 90 -5.51 -10.99 -5.52
N ASP A 91 -5.48 -10.90 -4.19
CA ASP A 91 -6.35 -10.03 -3.40
C ASP A 91 -5.86 -8.57 -3.38
N LEU A 92 -4.54 -8.37 -3.34
CA LEU A 92 -3.89 -7.06 -3.29
C LEU A 92 -3.01 -6.81 -4.51
N PHE A 93 -2.91 -5.54 -4.89
CA PHE A 93 -1.95 -5.06 -5.89
C PHE A 93 -0.86 -4.22 -5.21
N PRO A 94 0.33 -4.78 -4.89
CA PRO A 94 1.36 -4.03 -4.18
C PRO A 94 2.25 -3.20 -5.13
N VAL A 95 2.40 -1.90 -4.83
CA VAL A 95 3.40 -1.01 -5.43
C VAL A 95 4.35 -0.58 -4.32
N ARG A 96 5.61 -1.06 -4.35
CA ARG A 96 6.51 -0.92 -3.20
C ARG A 96 7.88 -0.36 -3.58
N VAL A 97 8.19 0.80 -3.03
CA VAL A 97 9.50 1.49 -3.13
C VAL A 97 9.93 1.89 -1.71
N ALA A 98 11.23 1.96 -1.44
CA ALA A 98 11.72 2.41 -0.13
C ALA A 98 11.18 3.81 0.20
N GLY A 99 10.58 3.97 1.39
CA GLY A 99 9.91 5.20 1.79
C GLY A 99 8.52 5.42 1.20
N ASN A 100 7.84 4.36 0.72
CA ASN A 100 6.49 4.43 0.12
C ASN A 100 6.34 5.51 -0.97
N LEU A 101 7.45 5.81 -1.66
CA LEU A 101 7.50 6.74 -2.77
C LEU A 101 6.83 6.16 -4.01
N VAL A 102 6.35 7.06 -4.87
CA VAL A 102 5.77 6.72 -6.17
C VAL A 102 6.58 7.45 -7.24
N ASP A 103 7.26 6.68 -8.09
CA ASP A 103 7.90 7.17 -9.30
C ASP A 103 6.95 7.01 -10.52
N ASP A 104 7.41 7.36 -11.72
CA ASP A 104 6.59 7.26 -12.93
C ASP A 104 6.09 5.83 -13.21
N TYR A 105 6.90 4.82 -12.89
CA TYR A 105 6.52 3.41 -13.05
C TYR A 105 5.51 2.97 -11.98
N GLY A 106 5.66 3.45 -10.74
CA GLY A 106 4.70 3.27 -9.66
C GLY A 106 3.36 3.91 -10.00
N LEU A 107 3.37 5.14 -10.53
CA LEU A 107 2.16 5.83 -10.96
C LEU A 107 1.46 5.08 -12.10
N GLY A 108 2.20 4.66 -13.13
CA GLY A 108 1.64 3.83 -14.20
C GLY A 108 1.08 2.50 -13.70
N SER A 109 1.68 1.91 -12.66
CA SER A 109 1.16 0.70 -12.01
C SER A 109 -0.14 0.96 -11.25
N ILE A 110 -0.27 2.13 -10.62
CA ILE A 110 -1.50 2.58 -9.96
C ILE A 110 -2.62 2.79 -10.99
N GLU A 111 -2.34 3.52 -12.07
CA GLU A 111 -3.28 3.71 -13.18
C GLU A 111 -3.72 2.37 -13.76
N TYR A 112 -2.79 1.42 -13.94
CA TYR A 112 -3.13 0.10 -14.43
C TYR A 112 -4.11 -0.65 -13.52
N ALA A 113 -3.87 -0.65 -12.20
CA ALA A 113 -4.77 -1.32 -11.26
C ALA A 113 -6.17 -0.68 -11.24
N VAL A 114 -6.25 0.65 -11.32
CA VAL A 114 -7.53 1.38 -11.32
C VAL A 114 -8.28 1.16 -12.63
N GLU A 115 -7.63 1.38 -13.77
CA GLU A 115 -8.28 1.41 -15.08
C GLU A 115 -8.46 0.03 -15.71
N HIS A 116 -7.55 -0.91 -15.46
CA HIS A 116 -7.57 -2.23 -16.10
C HIS A 116 -8.00 -3.36 -15.16
N LEU A 117 -7.76 -3.24 -13.85
CA LEU A 117 -8.16 -4.26 -12.87
C LEU A 117 -9.41 -3.86 -12.07
N GLY A 118 -9.85 -2.61 -12.18
CA GLY A 118 -11.05 -2.10 -11.51
C GLY A 118 -10.91 -1.95 -10.00
N THR A 119 -9.68 -1.86 -9.49
CA THR A 119 -9.40 -1.64 -8.07
C THR A 119 -9.92 -0.28 -7.62
N ARG A 120 -10.67 -0.25 -6.51
CA ARG A 120 -11.39 0.96 -6.05
C ARG A 120 -10.84 1.57 -4.78
N LEU A 121 -9.91 0.90 -4.11
CA LEU A 121 -9.24 1.38 -2.92
C LEU A 121 -7.74 1.44 -3.15
N ILE A 122 -7.16 2.62 -2.94
CA ILE A 122 -5.71 2.83 -2.84
C ILE A 122 -5.40 3.12 -1.39
N VAL A 123 -4.46 2.38 -0.81
CA VAL A 123 -3.94 2.60 0.54
C VAL A 123 -2.47 2.97 0.46
N VAL A 124 -2.12 4.13 0.99
CA VAL A 124 -0.71 4.48 1.28
C VAL A 124 -0.38 3.92 2.66
N MET A 125 0.61 3.03 2.73
CA MET A 125 1.01 2.30 3.93
C MET A 125 2.43 2.68 4.34
N GLY A 126 2.54 3.65 5.25
CA GLY A 126 3.76 3.97 5.98
C GLY A 126 4.04 2.99 7.13
N HIS A 127 5.26 3.03 7.68
CA HIS A 127 5.62 2.25 8.86
C HIS A 127 6.65 2.95 9.75
N GLU A 128 6.52 2.74 11.06
CA GLU A 128 7.51 3.18 12.06
C GLU A 128 8.93 2.74 11.69
N ARG A 129 9.92 3.54 12.10
CA ARG A 129 11.35 3.26 11.94
C ARG A 129 11.74 2.94 10.48
N CYS A 130 11.22 3.74 9.55
CA CYS A 130 11.52 3.63 8.13
C CYS A 130 12.95 4.09 7.84
N GLY A 131 13.80 3.19 7.31
CA GLY A 131 15.20 3.50 7.03
C GLY A 131 15.40 4.58 5.96
N ALA A 132 14.48 4.71 5.00
CA ALA A 132 14.55 5.76 3.99
C ALA A 132 14.25 7.15 4.59
N VAL A 133 13.28 7.22 5.50
CA VAL A 133 12.98 8.45 6.26
C VAL A 133 14.12 8.80 7.20
N THR A 134 14.68 7.82 7.92
CA THR A 134 15.87 8.04 8.76
C THR A 134 17.04 8.59 7.94
N ALA A 135 17.32 8.03 6.77
CA ALA A 135 18.38 8.55 5.89
C ALA A 135 18.12 10.00 5.44
N ALA A 136 16.86 10.36 5.18
CA ALA A 136 16.46 11.72 4.81
C ALA A 136 16.52 12.73 5.98
N MET A 137 16.47 12.25 7.22
CA MET A 137 16.69 13.07 8.42
C MET A 137 18.18 13.26 8.72
N ASP A 138 19.00 12.24 8.46
CA ASP A 138 20.42 12.26 8.78
C ASP A 138 21.24 13.13 7.80
N ALA A 139 20.77 13.29 6.56
CA ALA A 139 21.47 14.06 5.55
C ALA A 139 20.55 14.66 4.48
N ASP A 140 21.02 15.76 3.87
CA ASP A 140 20.33 16.42 2.76
C ASP A 140 20.43 15.64 1.44
N ASP A 141 21.43 14.77 1.32
CA ASP A 141 21.67 13.92 0.17
C ASP A 141 22.45 12.65 0.56
N ALA A 142 22.48 11.66 -0.34
CA ALA A 142 23.25 10.43 -0.20
C ALA A 142 23.82 9.97 -1.55
N ASP A 143 24.82 9.09 -1.52
CA ASP A 143 25.45 8.58 -2.72
C ASP A 143 24.52 7.67 -3.55
N GLY A 144 24.72 7.69 -4.87
CA GLY A 144 23.99 6.83 -5.81
C GLY A 144 22.48 7.08 -5.83
N TYR A 145 21.71 6.02 -6.09
CA TYR A 145 20.24 6.10 -6.17
C TYR A 145 19.56 6.19 -4.80
N VAL A 146 20.30 6.00 -3.70
CA VAL A 146 19.77 6.29 -2.35
C VAL A 146 19.53 7.80 -2.21
N GLY A 147 20.40 8.63 -2.79
CA GLY A 147 20.21 10.09 -2.82
C GLY A 147 18.89 10.52 -3.45
N SER A 148 18.39 9.82 -4.47
CA SER A 148 17.05 10.12 -5.02
C SER A 148 15.92 9.87 -4.02
N LEU A 149 16.04 8.85 -3.16
CA LEU A 149 15.06 8.60 -2.10
C LEU A 149 15.12 9.70 -1.05
N VAL A 150 16.34 10.00 -0.58
CA VAL A 150 16.59 11.06 0.42
C VAL A 150 15.99 12.39 -0.04
N ARG A 151 16.33 12.84 -1.26
CA ARG A 151 15.82 14.11 -1.79
C ARG A 151 14.30 14.12 -1.98
N ALA A 152 13.69 12.98 -2.31
CA ALA A 152 12.24 12.88 -2.48
C ALA A 152 11.49 12.92 -1.14
N ILE A 153 12.06 12.36 -0.07
CA ILE A 153 11.46 12.31 1.27
C ILE A 153 11.73 13.60 2.07
N ARG A 154 12.84 14.29 1.79
CA ARG A 154 13.28 15.48 2.53
C ARG A 154 12.20 16.56 2.73
N PRO A 155 11.30 16.87 1.77
CA PRO A 155 10.21 17.80 2.02
C PRO A 155 9.32 17.43 3.22
N ALA A 156 9.02 16.14 3.41
CA ALA A 156 8.24 15.67 4.56
C ALA A 156 9.00 15.86 5.88
N VAL A 157 10.31 15.57 5.89
CA VAL A 157 11.17 15.82 7.05
C VAL A 157 11.14 17.31 7.43
N LEU A 158 11.38 18.20 6.47
CA LEU A 158 11.39 19.65 6.69
C LEU A 158 10.04 20.20 7.17
N ALA A 159 8.93 19.64 6.67
CA ALA A 159 7.58 20.04 7.07
C ALA A 159 7.28 19.74 8.55
N THR A 160 8.03 18.82 9.17
CA THR A 160 7.82 18.39 10.55
C THR A 160 8.80 18.99 11.56
N GLU A 161 9.72 19.85 11.11
CA GLU A 161 10.68 20.51 11.99
C GLU A 161 10.00 21.35 13.08
N GLY A 162 10.38 21.11 14.34
CA GLY A 162 9.84 21.83 15.49
C GLY A 162 8.45 21.36 15.96
N MET A 163 7.87 20.33 15.35
CA MET A 163 6.68 19.67 15.90
C MET A 163 7.01 18.98 17.24
N GLU A 164 6.02 18.93 18.15
CA GLU A 164 6.14 18.14 19.38
C GLU A 164 6.13 16.63 19.06
N GLY A 165 6.72 15.82 19.95
CA GLY A 165 6.75 14.36 19.82
C GLY A 165 8.08 13.80 19.31
N ASP A 166 8.04 12.56 18.80
CA ASP A 166 9.22 11.91 18.21
C ASP A 166 9.43 12.42 16.78
N PRO A 167 10.60 13.02 16.46
CA PRO A 167 10.83 13.61 15.14
C PRO A 167 10.76 12.60 13.99
N LEU A 168 11.19 11.34 14.22
CA LEU A 168 11.16 10.31 13.19
C LEU A 168 9.73 9.86 12.92
N GLU A 169 8.93 9.66 13.96
CA GLU A 169 7.52 9.30 13.79
C GLU A 169 6.73 10.42 13.09
N ASN A 170 7.00 11.69 13.41
CA ASN A 170 6.39 12.82 12.71
C ASN A 170 6.73 12.80 11.21
N ALA A 171 8.01 12.65 10.87
CA ALA A 171 8.45 12.56 9.48
C ALA A 171 7.92 11.33 8.74
N VAL A 172 7.76 10.19 9.43
CA VAL A 172 7.14 8.97 8.88
C VAL A 172 5.65 9.16 8.60
N VAL A 173 4.93 9.89 9.45
CA VAL A 173 3.49 10.18 9.26
C VAL A 173 3.27 11.16 8.11
N GLU A 174 4.15 12.16 7.97
CA GLU A 174 4.07 13.16 6.91
C GLU A 174 4.42 12.60 5.52
N ASN A 175 5.32 11.60 5.46
CA ASN A 175 5.81 11.01 4.21
C ASN A 175 4.87 9.96 3.59
#